data_AF-A0A0F9KX27-F1
#
_entry.id   AF-A0A0F9KX27-F1
#
_cell.length_a   1.000
_cell.length_b   1.000
_cell.length_c   1.000
_cell.angle_alpha   90.00
_cell.angle_beta   90.00
_cell.angle_gamma   90.00
#
_symmetry.space_group_name_H-M   'P 1'
#
loop_
_entity.id
_entity.type
_entity.pdbx_description
1 polymer ?
#
loop_
_entity_poly.entity_id
_entity_poly.type
_entity_poly.pdbx_seq_one_letter_code
_entity_poly.pdbx_strand_id
1 'polypeptide(L)'
;DLLKFDFVKYFLGDSWVYFSTEEGLLFCCRRVIADYPEMDKFFNIKGKRVRLPKDLKQLVDGISTIAEGDFEVDQKIKVTIGNEKIKCKAEKSIAKIKQEMDIKYRGKEFSFFINPTFFSQILEKSTIMICGENRAEFVSGSFKHLLLFFNEPKK
;
A
#
# COMPACT_ATOMS: atom_id res chain seq x y z
N ASP A 1 -19.39 -8.63 -14.89
CA ASP A 1 -18.19 -7.78 -14.78
C ASP A 1 -18.58 -6.37 -15.24
N LEU A 2 -18.96 -5.50 -14.30
CA LEU A 2 -19.54 -4.17 -14.59
C LEU A 2 -18.51 -3.16 -15.13
N LEU A 3 -17.22 -3.43 -14.92
CA LEU A 3 -16.11 -2.57 -15.35
C LEU A 3 -15.90 -2.53 -16.87
N LYS A 4 -16.68 -3.31 -17.64
CA LYS A 4 -16.62 -3.35 -19.10
C LYS A 4 -17.50 -2.30 -19.77
N PHE A 5 -18.27 -1.53 -19.00
CA PHE A 5 -19.18 -0.52 -19.51
C PHE A 5 -18.65 0.87 -19.19
N ASP A 6 -18.71 1.76 -20.18
CA ASP A 6 -18.38 3.16 -19.99
C ASP A 6 -19.60 3.92 -19.49
N PHE A 7 -19.61 4.21 -18.19
CA PHE A 7 -20.66 5.02 -17.58
C PHE A 7 -20.41 6.50 -17.84
N VAL A 8 -21.39 7.17 -18.42
CA VAL A 8 -21.29 8.60 -18.79
C VAL A 8 -22.15 9.50 -17.91
N LYS A 9 -23.15 8.95 -17.23
CA LYS A 9 -24.02 9.68 -16.28
C LYS A 9 -24.31 8.83 -15.07
N TYR A 10 -24.58 9.51 -13.95
CA TYR A 10 -25.09 8.87 -12.75
C TYR A 10 -26.18 9.72 -12.09
N PHE A 11 -27.05 9.07 -11.32
CA PHE A 11 -28.05 9.71 -10.47
C PHE A 11 -27.99 9.11 -9.06
N LEU A 12 -27.93 9.99 -8.05
CA LEU A 12 -27.92 9.63 -6.63
C LEU A 12 -29.34 9.81 -6.06
N GLY A 13 -30.04 8.71 -5.84
CA GLY A 13 -31.27 8.69 -5.02
C GLY A 13 -30.96 8.28 -3.59
N ASP A 14 -31.92 8.36 -2.67
CA ASP A 14 -31.68 8.16 -1.23
C ASP A 14 -31.07 6.79 -0.89
N SER A 15 -31.62 5.72 -1.45
CA SER A 15 -31.19 4.34 -1.20
C SER A 15 -30.51 3.65 -2.39
N TRP A 16 -30.42 4.33 -3.53
CA TRP A 16 -29.93 3.75 -4.78
C TRP A 16 -29.07 4.74 -5.54
N VAL A 17 -28.06 4.22 -6.23
CA VAL A 17 -27.34 4.96 -7.26
C VAL A 17 -27.59 4.28 -8.60
N TYR A 18 -27.76 5.09 -9.63
CA TYR A 18 -28.01 4.66 -11.00
C TYR A 18 -26.89 5.15 -11.89
N PHE A 19 -26.45 4.32 -12.84
CA PHE A 19 -25.44 4.63 -13.83
C PHE A 19 -26.00 4.35 -15.22
N SER A 20 -25.76 5.24 -16.17
CA SER A 20 -26.16 5.01 -17.56
C SER A 20 -24.97 5.07 -18.51
N THR A 21 -25.01 4.23 -19.54
CA THR A 21 -24.06 4.25 -20.67
C THR A 21 -24.58 5.14 -21.80
N GLU A 22 -23.77 5.38 -22.84
CA GLU A 22 -24.21 6.12 -24.03
C GLU A 22 -25.31 5.38 -24.80
N GLU A 23 -25.30 4.05 -24.78
CA GLU A 23 -26.28 3.19 -25.44
C GLU A 23 -27.61 3.07 -24.68
N GLY A 24 -27.77 3.80 -23.57
CA GLY A 24 -29.00 3.83 -22.79
C GLY A 24 -29.20 2.65 -21.84
N LEU A 25 -28.16 1.84 -21.59
CA LEU A 25 -28.19 0.82 -20.55
C LEU A 25 -28.20 1.47 -19.18
N LEU A 26 -29.04 0.97 -18.27
CA LEU A 26 -29.17 1.48 -16.91
C LEU A 26 -28.76 0.39 -15.90
N PHE A 27 -27.81 0.74 -15.04
CA PHE A 27 -27.37 -0.09 -13.93
C PHE A 27 -27.76 0.60 -12.62
N CYS A 28 -28.14 -0.18 -11.61
CA CYS A 28 -28.40 0.35 -10.28
C CYS A 28 -27.73 -0.50 -9.20
N CYS A 29 -27.30 0.14 -8.12
CA CYS A 29 -26.87 -0.55 -6.93
C CYS A 29 -27.39 0.14 -5.66
N ARG A 30 -27.63 -0.68 -4.63
CA ARG A 30 -28.15 -0.19 -3.36
C ARG A 30 -27.05 0.55 -2.62
N ARG A 31 -27.37 1.73 -2.11
CA ARG A 31 -26.47 2.52 -1.26
C ARG A 31 -26.40 1.91 0.12
N VAL A 32 -25.21 1.90 0.71
CA VAL A 32 -25.05 1.75 2.16
C VAL A 32 -25.27 3.12 2.78
N ILE A 33 -26.33 3.25 3.59
CA ILE A 33 -26.67 4.50 4.27
C ILE A 33 -26.02 4.46 5.65
N ALA A 34 -24.80 4.98 5.73
CA ALA A 34 -24.04 5.12 6.95
C ALA A 34 -23.05 6.28 6.78
N ASP A 35 -22.59 6.84 7.90
CA ASP A 35 -21.51 7.81 7.89
C ASP A 35 -20.20 7.12 7.54
N TYR A 36 -19.55 7.60 6.47
CA TYR A 36 -18.23 7.12 6.12
C TYR A 36 -17.19 7.75 7.04
N PRO A 37 -16.15 7.01 7.49
CA PRO A 37 -15.13 7.58 8.36
C PRO A 37 -14.39 8.77 7.74
N GLU A 38 -14.09 9.78 8.56
CA GLU A 38 -13.25 10.91 8.18
C GLU A 38 -11.79 10.46 7.97
N MET A 39 -11.40 10.23 6.71
CA MET A 39 -10.10 9.66 6.34
C MET A 39 -9.00 10.69 6.10
N ASP A 40 -9.33 11.93 5.74
CA ASP A 40 -8.37 12.94 5.29
C ASP A 40 -7.26 13.23 6.32
N LYS A 41 -7.62 13.19 7.61
CA LYS A 41 -6.69 13.38 8.72
C LYS A 41 -5.51 12.41 8.72
N PHE A 42 -5.66 11.21 8.15
CA PHE A 42 -4.60 10.19 8.15
C PHE A 42 -3.52 10.45 7.10
N PHE A 43 -3.83 11.22 6.05
CA PHE A 43 -2.92 11.53 4.94
C PHE A 43 -1.98 12.72 5.21
N ASN A 44 -2.16 13.45 6.30
CA ASN A 44 -1.26 14.53 6.73
C ASN A 44 0.00 13.97 7.42
N ILE A 45 0.81 13.22 6.67
CA ILE A 45 2.05 12.59 7.17
C ILE A 45 3.22 13.56 7.06
N LYS A 46 3.82 13.89 8.20
CA LYS A 46 5.15 14.50 8.26
C LYS A 46 6.18 13.38 8.27
N GLY A 47 7.09 13.39 7.30
CA GLY A 47 7.98 12.26 7.12
C GLY A 47 9.04 12.47 6.07
N LYS A 48 9.88 11.46 5.90
CA LYS A 48 10.94 11.47 4.90
C LYS A 48 10.38 11.05 3.55
N ARG A 49 10.53 11.91 2.54
CA ARG A 49 10.23 11.57 1.16
C ARG A 49 11.37 10.75 0.57
N VAL A 50 11.05 9.55 0.09
CA VAL A 50 12.01 8.60 -0.49
C VAL A 50 11.47 8.11 -1.83
N ARG A 51 12.36 8.04 -2.83
CA ARG A 51 12.06 7.40 -4.11
C ARG A 51 12.57 5.97 -4.10
N LEU A 52 11.65 5.02 -4.07
CA LEU A 52 11.93 3.59 -4.05
C LEU A 52 12.33 3.08 -5.44
N PRO A 53 13.22 2.08 -5.54
CA PRO A 53 13.52 1.41 -6.81
C PRO A 53 12.28 0.73 -7.39
N LYS A 54 12.11 0.73 -8.72
CA LYS A 54 10.99 0.03 -9.39
C LYS A 54 11.05 -1.48 -9.15
N ASP A 55 12.27 -2.03 -9.12
CA ASP A 55 12.50 -3.47 -8.97
C ASP A 55 12.34 -3.95 -7.52
N LEU A 56 12.09 -3.03 -6.57
CA LEU A 56 11.86 -3.38 -5.17
C LEU A 56 10.67 -4.35 -5.01
N LYS A 57 9.66 -4.22 -5.88
CA LYS A 57 8.52 -5.14 -5.90
C LYS A 57 8.96 -6.59 -6.05
N GLN A 58 9.82 -6.88 -7.03
CA GLN A 58 10.29 -8.24 -7.30
C GLN A 58 11.05 -8.82 -6.10
N LEU A 59 11.85 -7.98 -5.43
CA LEU A 59 12.55 -8.35 -4.21
C LEU A 59 11.56 -8.66 -3.07
N VAL A 60 10.55 -7.81 -2.85
CA VAL A 60 9.50 -8.03 -1.84
C VAL A 60 8.71 -9.31 -2.12
N ASP A 61 8.32 -9.55 -3.37
CA ASP A 61 7.62 -10.76 -3.80
C ASP A 61 8.46 -12.03 -3.58
N GLY A 62 9.78 -11.95 -3.83
CA GLY A 62 10.68 -13.08 -3.63
C GLY A 62 10.82 -13.50 -2.17
N ILE A 63 10.76 -12.55 -1.23
CA ILE A 63 10.92 -12.84 0.21
C ILE A 63 9.59 -13.07 0.94
N SER A 64 8.44 -12.71 0.36
CA SER A 64 7.13 -12.79 1.01
C SER A 64 6.75 -14.22 1.38
N THR A 65 7.21 -15.21 0.60
CA THR A 65 7.00 -16.65 0.86
C THR A 65 7.59 -17.13 2.19
N ILE A 66 8.53 -16.38 2.78
CA ILE A 66 9.22 -16.68 4.05
C ILE A 66 8.76 -15.72 5.17
N ALA A 67 7.78 -14.85 4.92
CA ALA A 67 7.27 -13.92 5.93
C ALA A 67 6.53 -14.66 7.07
N GLU A 68 6.78 -14.24 8.31
CA GLU A 68 6.04 -14.70 9.49
C GLU A 68 4.64 -14.09 9.50
N GLY A 69 3.63 -14.94 9.72
CA GLY A 69 2.21 -14.65 9.77
C GLY A 69 1.42 -15.93 9.46
N ASP A 70 0.38 -16.23 10.25
CA ASP A 70 -0.48 -17.40 10.01
C ASP A 70 -1.47 -17.15 8.87
N PHE A 71 -1.92 -15.90 8.76
CA PHE A 71 -2.76 -15.40 7.67
C PHE A 71 -2.01 -14.34 6.86
N GLU A 72 -2.42 -14.16 5.60
CA GLU A 72 -1.81 -13.20 4.67
C GLU A 72 -1.79 -11.77 5.25
N VAL A 73 -2.81 -11.39 6.01
CA VAL A 73 -2.91 -10.07 6.67
C VAL A 73 -1.91 -9.87 7.79
N ASP A 74 -1.47 -10.94 8.44
CA ASP A 74 -0.52 -10.91 9.57
C ASP A 74 0.93 -10.99 9.12
N GLN A 75 1.16 -11.29 7.83
CA GLN A 75 2.49 -11.37 7.27
C GLN A 75 3.22 -10.04 7.42
N LYS A 76 4.47 -10.08 7.87
CA LYS A 76 5.31 -8.89 8.01
C LYS A 76 6.74 -9.14 7.53
N ILE A 77 7.32 -8.12 6.90
CA ILE A 77 8.75 -8.05 6.58
C ILE A 77 9.34 -6.79 7.19
N LYS A 78 10.63 -6.86 7.56
CA LYS A 78 11.38 -5.66 7.98
C LYS A 78 12.02 -5.02 6.76
N VAL A 79 11.74 -3.74 6.55
CA VAL A 79 12.38 -2.92 5.53
C VAL A 79 13.29 -1.90 6.23
N THR A 80 14.55 -1.82 5.82
CA THR A 80 15.52 -0.85 6.31
C THR A 80 16.05 -0.04 5.13
N ILE A 81 16.03 1.29 5.22
CA ILE A 81 16.52 2.21 4.19
C ILE A 81 17.61 3.09 4.80
N GLY A 82 18.81 3.03 4.25
CA GLY A 82 19.98 3.77 4.74
C GLY A 82 21.26 3.35 4.03
N ASN A 83 22.30 4.18 4.12
CA ASN A 83 23.62 3.89 3.56
C ASN A 83 23.56 3.49 2.07
N GLU A 84 22.79 4.24 1.27
CA GLU A 84 22.59 3.98 -0.17
C GLU A 84 22.02 2.58 -0.51
N LYS A 85 21.49 1.86 0.49
CA LYS A 85 20.90 0.53 0.37
C LYS A 85 19.48 0.50 0.92
N ILE A 86 18.67 -0.36 0.34
CA ILE A 86 17.44 -0.86 0.94
C ILE A 86 17.61 -2.34 1.23
N LYS A 87 17.28 -2.75 2.45
CA LYS A 87 17.39 -4.13 2.93
C LYS A 87 16.00 -4.60 3.31
N CYS A 88 15.56 -5.72 2.74
CA CYS A 88 14.32 -6.37 3.13
C CYS A 88 14.65 -7.72 3.79
N LYS A 89 14.05 -7.96 4.94
CA LYS A 89 14.26 -9.17 5.73
C LYS A 89 12.91 -9.80 6.05
N ALA A 90 12.79 -11.09 5.76
CA ALA A 90 11.70 -11.94 6.23
C ALA A 90 12.27 -13.02 7.16
N GLU A 91 11.51 -13.38 8.19
CA GLU A 91 11.91 -14.35 9.21
C GLU A 91 10.67 -15.14 9.61
N LYS A 92 10.83 -16.45 9.78
CA LYS A 92 9.87 -17.41 10.33
C LYS A 92 10.64 -18.35 11.26
N SER A 93 9.94 -19.17 12.05
CA SER A 93 10.54 -20.06 13.05
C SER A 93 11.70 -20.94 12.53
N ILE A 94 11.70 -21.30 11.24
CA ILE A 94 12.68 -22.24 10.65
C ILE A 94 13.66 -21.55 9.69
N ALA A 95 13.35 -20.34 9.20
CA ALA A 95 14.11 -19.71 8.13
C ALA A 95 14.14 -18.18 8.22
N LYS A 96 15.26 -17.60 7.79
CA LYS A 96 15.46 -16.15 7.70
C LYS A 96 16.14 -15.81 6.39
N ILE A 97 15.53 -14.92 5.64
CA ILE A 97 16.04 -14.43 4.37
C ILE A 97 16.29 -12.93 4.45
N LYS A 98 17.38 -12.49 3.82
CA LYS A 98 17.72 -11.08 3.68
C LYS A 98 18.11 -10.82 2.23
N GLN A 99 17.49 -9.83 1.62
CA GLN A 99 17.86 -9.32 0.30
C GLN A 99 18.08 -7.82 0.38
N GLU A 100 18.92 -7.31 -0.51
CA GLU A 100 19.25 -5.89 -0.55
C GLU A 100 19.48 -5.40 -1.97
N MET A 101 19.23 -4.12 -2.21
CA MET A 101 19.49 -3.45 -3.48
C MET A 101 19.87 -1.99 -3.25
N ASP A 102 20.39 -1.35 -4.29
CA ASP A 102 20.82 0.05 -4.24
C ASP A 102 19.63 1.02 -4.29
N ILE A 103 19.76 2.13 -3.55
CA ILE A 103 18.80 3.23 -3.56
C ILE A 103 19.52 4.57 -3.44
N LYS A 104 19.03 5.57 -4.17
CA LYS A 104 19.51 6.95 -4.06
C LYS A 104 18.94 7.61 -2.80
N TYR A 105 19.51 7.30 -1.64
CA TYR A 105 19.10 7.88 -0.35
C TYR A 105 20.32 8.11 0.57
N ARG A 106 20.47 9.36 1.03
CA ARG A 106 21.59 9.81 1.90
C ARG A 106 21.16 10.34 3.26
N GLY A 107 19.88 10.16 3.62
CA GLY A 107 19.38 10.58 4.93
C GLY A 107 19.73 9.58 6.04
N LYS A 108 19.36 9.93 7.28
CA LYS A 108 19.49 9.01 8.44
C LYS A 108 18.76 7.70 8.17
N GLU A 109 19.41 6.57 8.49
CA GLU A 109 18.81 5.24 8.38
C GLU A 109 17.50 5.14 9.18
N PHE A 110 16.54 4.40 8.65
CA PHE A 110 15.30 4.07 9.34
C PHE A 110 14.81 2.68 8.92
N SER A 111 13.97 2.07 9.76
CA SER A 111 13.36 0.78 9.48
C SER A 111 11.93 0.70 9.96
N PHE A 112 11.14 -0.11 9.30
CA PHE A 112 9.74 -0.36 9.64
C PHE A 112 9.35 -1.80 9.28
N PHE A 113 8.29 -2.29 9.91
CA PHE A 113 7.66 -3.56 9.56
C PHE A 113 6.40 -3.31 8.74
N ILE A 114 6.22 -4.02 7.63
CA ILE A 114 5.10 -3.81 6.71
C ILE A 114 4.60 -5.14 6.15
N ASN A 115 3.32 -5.18 5.77
CA ASN A 115 2.75 -6.35 5.12
C ASN A 115 3.31 -6.47 3.69
N PRO A 116 3.94 -7.61 3.33
CA PRO A 116 4.60 -7.74 2.03
C PRO A 116 3.61 -7.73 0.86
N THR A 117 2.41 -8.29 1.00
CA THR A 117 1.37 -8.27 -0.05
C THR A 117 0.93 -6.83 -0.33
N PHE A 118 0.53 -6.08 0.69
CA PHE A 118 0.10 -4.70 0.51
C PHE A 118 1.22 -3.80 0.00
N PHE A 119 2.45 -4.04 0.49
CA PHE A 119 3.60 -3.29 0.02
C PHE A 119 3.91 -3.56 -1.45
N SER A 120 3.85 -4.82 -1.90
CA SER A 120 4.03 -5.18 -3.30
C SER A 120 2.97 -4.54 -4.20
N GLN A 121 1.69 -4.60 -3.80
CA GLN A 121 0.59 -3.99 -4.54
C GLN A 121 0.75 -2.48 -4.73
N ILE A 122 1.18 -1.76 -3.69
CA ILE A 122 1.37 -0.31 -3.81
C ILE A 122 2.61 0.06 -4.63
N LEU A 123 3.65 -0.77 -4.61
CA LEU A 123 4.86 -0.57 -5.42
C LEU A 123 4.58 -0.66 -6.93
N GLU A 124 3.51 -1.36 -7.34
CA GLU A 124 3.04 -1.33 -8.73
C GLU A 124 2.48 0.03 -9.15
N LYS A 125 1.93 0.80 -8.21
CA LYS A 125 1.22 2.05 -8.48
C LYS A 125 2.07 3.29 -8.20
N SER A 126 3.02 3.20 -7.27
CA SER A 126 3.88 4.32 -6.89
C SER A 126 5.27 3.87 -6.41
N THR A 127 6.27 4.69 -6.74
CA THR A 127 7.64 4.60 -6.20
C THR A 127 7.99 5.76 -5.27
N ILE A 128 7.04 6.66 -4.98
CA ILE A 128 7.27 7.82 -4.13
C ILE A 128 6.59 7.55 -2.79
N MET A 129 7.40 7.40 -1.75
CA MET A 129 6.95 7.13 -0.40
C MET A 129 7.27 8.33 0.51
N ILE A 130 6.33 8.73 1.35
CA ILE A 130 6.55 9.65 2.47
C ILE A 130 6.43 8.81 3.74
N CYS A 131 7.58 8.48 4.33
CA CYS A 131 7.67 7.62 5.50
C CYS A 131 7.51 8.45 6.78
N GLY A 132 6.40 8.24 7.49
CA GLY A 132 6.19 8.71 8.85
C GLY A 132 6.69 7.70 9.88
N GLU A 133 6.21 7.84 11.12
CA GLU A 133 6.60 7.00 12.24
C GLU A 133 5.91 5.63 12.23
N ASN A 134 4.59 5.61 12.07
CA ASN A 134 3.77 4.38 12.12
C ASN A 134 3.05 4.05 10.81
N ARG A 135 3.34 4.82 9.75
CA ARG A 135 2.67 4.70 8.45
C ARG A 135 3.44 5.40 7.35
N ALA A 136 3.13 5.06 6.11
CA ALA A 136 3.64 5.73 4.91
C ALA A 136 2.53 6.11 3.94
N GLU A 137 2.69 7.29 3.31
CA GLU A 137 1.89 7.70 2.16
C GLU A 137 2.66 7.36 0.88
N PHE A 138 1.95 6.79 -0.11
CA PHE A 138 2.45 6.55 -1.45
C PHE A 138 1.71 7.44 -2.44
N VAL A 139 2.44 8.11 -3.32
CA VAL A 139 1.89 9.19 -4.17
C VAL A 139 2.17 8.94 -5.65
N SER A 140 1.16 9.06 -6.51
CA SER A 140 1.29 8.95 -7.97
C SER A 140 0.30 9.88 -8.66
N GLY A 141 0.76 11.07 -9.09
CA GLY A 141 -0.15 12.12 -9.57
C GLY A 141 -1.14 12.56 -8.47
N SER A 142 -2.44 12.47 -8.75
CA SER A 142 -3.51 12.72 -7.77
C SER A 142 -3.81 11.52 -6.85
N PHE A 143 -3.25 10.34 -7.15
CA PHE A 143 -3.45 9.15 -6.33
C PHE A 143 -2.60 9.19 -5.06
N LYS A 144 -3.24 8.91 -3.94
CA LYS A 144 -2.64 8.74 -2.62
C LYS A 144 -3.08 7.42 -2.01
N HIS A 145 -2.14 6.71 -1.42
CA HIS A 145 -2.43 5.46 -0.70
C HIS A 145 -1.69 5.43 0.62
N LEU A 146 -2.35 4.92 1.65
CA LEU A 146 -1.81 4.86 3.00
C LEU A 146 -1.55 3.40 3.38
N LEU A 147 -0.34 3.09 3.83
CA LEU A 147 -0.05 1.81 4.49
C LEU A 147 0.39 2.06 5.93
N LEU A 148 -0.16 1.26 6.84
CA LEU A 148 0.25 1.23 8.24
C LEU A 148 1.45 0.31 8.42
N PHE A 149 2.32 0.65 9.36
CA PHE A 149 3.40 -0.22 9.80
C PHE A 149 2.95 -1.07 10.98
N PHE A 150 3.51 -2.26 11.09
CA PHE A 150 3.40 -3.06 12.31
C PHE A 150 4.30 -2.48 13.40
N ASN A 151 3.89 -2.67 14.65
CA ASN A 151 4.75 -2.39 15.80
C ASN A 151 5.98 -3.32 15.78
N GLU A 152 7.10 -2.86 16.32
CA GLU A 152 8.25 -3.75 16.50
C GLU A 152 7.85 -4.94 17.40
N PRO A 153 8.22 -6.18 17.04
CA PRO A 153 7.98 -7.33 17.89
C PRO A 153 8.69 -7.13 19.23
N LYS A 154 7.97 -7.40 20.33
CA LYS A 154 8.56 -7.41 21.67
C LYS A 154 9.58 -8.55 21.74
N LYS A 155 10.78 -8.24 22.25
CA LYS A 155 11.85 -9.22 22.48
C LYS A 155 11.46 -10.22 23.55
#